data_AF-A0A0G1YDF0-F1
#
_entry.id   AF-A0A0G1YDF0-F1
#
_cell.length_a   1.000
_cell.length_b   1.000
_cell.length_c   1.000
_cell.angle_alpha   90.00
_cell.angle_beta   90.00
_cell.angle_gamma   90.00
#
_symmetry.space_group_name_H-M   'P 1'
#
loop_
_entity.id
_entity.type
_entity.pdbx_description
1 polymer ?
#
loop_
_entity_poly.entity_id
_entity_poly.type
_entity_poly.pdbx_seq_one_letter_code
_entity_poly.pdbx_strand_id
1 'polypeptide(L)'
;FQVKGTARVFEGRVFFELSDALSFVLAQGSLPTQGENMRKLLPFEGSILYSTPNAPTGTLTLFDRSPKDDSMMDAVSVQIILNTGSPTTPPQHE
;
A
#
# COMPACT_ATOMS: atom_id res chain seq x y z
N PHE A 1 -4.38 3.68 -7.35
CA PHE A 1 -5.57 4.20 -6.63
C PHE A 1 -5.12 5.18 -5.56
N GLN A 2 -6.02 6.01 -5.04
CA GLN A 2 -5.69 7.02 -4.04
C GLN A 2 -5.90 6.47 -2.62
N VAL A 3 -4.97 6.77 -1.73
CA VAL A 3 -5.02 6.42 -0.31
C VAL A 3 -4.82 7.69 0.50
N LYS A 4 -5.62 7.86 1.54
CA LYS A 4 -5.49 8.96 2.49
C LYS A 4 -5.81 8.48 3.89
N GLY A 5 -5.20 9.09 4.89
CA GLY A 5 -5.41 8.75 6.29
C GLY A 5 -4.59 9.63 7.21
N THR A 6 -4.49 9.23 8.48
CA THR A 6 -3.58 9.83 9.46
C THR A 6 -2.70 8.74 10.05
N ALA A 7 -1.42 9.05 10.24
CA ALA A 7 -0.45 8.12 10.82
C ALA A 7 0.46 8.86 11.80
N ARG A 8 0.87 8.18 12.87
CA ARG A 8 1.95 8.66 13.74
C ARG A 8 3.22 7.95 13.28
N VAL A 9 4.16 8.69 12.72
CA VAL A 9 5.38 8.14 12.10
C VAL A 9 6.61 8.91 12.55
N PHE A 10 7.76 8.24 12.63
CA PHE A 10 8.99 8.84 13.14
C PHE A 10 9.73 9.74 12.11
N GLU A 11 9.53 9.53 10.81
CA GLU A 11 10.24 10.26 9.74
C GLU A 11 9.32 11.00 8.76
N GLY A 12 8.08 11.27 9.18
CA GLY A 12 7.10 11.93 8.33
C GLY A 12 6.73 11.12 7.08
N ARG A 13 6.85 9.80 7.13
CA ARG A 13 6.49 8.88 6.05
C ARG A 13 5.75 7.67 6.61
N VAL A 14 4.66 7.29 5.96
CA VAL A 14 4.00 6.00 6.19
C VAL A 14 4.47 5.01 5.14
N PHE A 15 4.82 3.80 5.54
CA PHE A 15 5.19 2.73 4.63
C PHE A 15 3.95 1.94 4.25
N PHE A 16 3.98 1.35 3.06
CA PHE A 16 2.90 0.48 2.60
C PHE A 16 3.44 -0.77 1.91
N GLU A 17 2.65 -1.84 2.05
CA GLU A 17 2.73 -3.05 1.25
C GLU A 17 1.33 -3.39 0.78
N LEU A 18 1.19 -3.64 -0.52
CA LEU A 18 -0.03 -4.12 -1.13
C LEU A 18 0.22 -5.53 -1.67
N SER A 19 -0.60 -6.48 -1.23
CA SER A 19 -0.57 -7.87 -1.69
C SER A 19 -1.94 -8.31 -2.17
N ASP A 20 -2.02 -9.18 -3.17
CA ASP A 20 -3.28 -9.83 -3.55
C ASP A 20 -3.66 -10.96 -2.56
N ALA A 21 -4.85 -11.53 -2.71
CA ALA A 21 -5.34 -12.61 -1.85
C ALA A 21 -4.53 -13.93 -1.99
N LEU A 22 -3.68 -14.04 -3.00
CA LEU A 22 -2.74 -15.14 -3.18
C LEU A 22 -1.36 -14.83 -2.58
N SER A 23 -1.25 -13.71 -1.84
CA SER A 23 -0.04 -13.23 -1.18
C SER A 23 1.07 -12.77 -2.14
N PHE A 24 0.75 -12.45 -3.40
CA PHE A 24 1.70 -11.78 -4.29
C PHE A 24 1.75 -10.29 -3.96
N VAL A 25 2.96 -9.79 -3.67
CA VAL A 25 3.20 -8.37 -3.47
C VAL A 25 3.08 -7.64 -4.81
N LEU A 26 2.12 -6.72 -4.90
CA LEU A 26 1.83 -5.94 -6.10
C LEU A 26 2.52 -4.58 -6.10
N ALA A 27 2.74 -4.01 -4.91
CA ALA A 27 3.44 -2.74 -4.71
C ALA A 27 3.94 -2.61 -3.26
N GLN A 28 5.08 -1.96 -3.08
CA GLN A 28 5.63 -1.56 -1.78
C GLN A 28 6.25 -0.16 -1.91
N GLY A 29 6.23 0.62 -0.84
CA GLY A 29 6.83 1.95 -0.85
C GLY A 29 6.53 2.77 0.39
N SER A 30 6.62 4.10 0.25
CA SER A 30 6.24 5.04 1.29
C SER A 30 5.49 6.24 0.71
N LEU A 31 4.62 6.84 1.53
CA LEU A 31 3.92 8.09 1.24
C LEU A 31 4.34 9.15 2.27
N PRO A 32 4.62 10.39 1.85
CA PRO A 32 4.93 11.47 2.78
C PRO A 32 3.69 11.85 3.59
N THR A 33 3.87 12.08 4.88
CA THR A 33 2.87 12.78 5.70
C THR A 33 3.01 14.28 5.51
N GLN A 34 1.92 15.01 5.72
CA GLN A 34 1.89 16.46 5.68
C GLN A 34 2.15 17.02 7.09
N GLY A 35 3.26 17.74 7.25
CA GLY A 35 3.64 18.40 8.50
C GLY A 35 5.10 18.21 8.86
N GLU A 36 5.60 19.03 9.79
CA GLU A 36 6.94 18.87 10.35
C GLU A 36 6.95 17.80 11.43
N ASN A 37 8.08 17.12 11.53
CA ASN A 37 8.30 15.85 12.23
C ASN A 37 8.14 15.97 13.76
N MET A 38 6.89 16.06 14.22
CA MET A 38 6.49 16.01 15.62
C MET A 38 5.78 14.68 15.81
N ARG A 39 6.12 13.89 16.84
CA ARG A 39 5.48 12.61 17.24
C ARG A 39 3.94 12.72 17.45
N LYS A 40 3.20 13.05 16.41
CA LYS A 40 1.77 13.40 16.32
C LYS A 40 1.17 12.61 15.17
N LEU A 41 -0.15 12.48 15.18
CA LEU A 41 -0.89 11.97 14.03
C LEU A 41 -0.87 13.03 12.92
N LEU A 42 -0.18 12.74 11.82
CA LEU A 42 -0.11 13.60 10.64
C LEU A 42 -0.93 12.99 9.50
N PRO A 43 -1.65 13.80 8.72
CA PRO A 43 -2.35 13.29 7.55
C PRO A 43 -1.37 12.88 6.46
N PHE A 44 -1.73 11.89 5.66
CA PHE A 44 -1.03 11.53 4.44
C PHE A 44 -2.04 11.33 3.32
N GLU A 45 -1.60 11.58 2.10
CA GLU A 45 -2.38 11.34 0.89
C GLU A 45 -1.43 11.00 -0.25
N GLY A 46 -1.76 9.98 -1.03
CA GLY A 46 -0.94 9.57 -2.15
C GLY A 46 -1.61 8.58 -3.08
N SER A 47 -0.97 8.38 -4.22
CA SER A 47 -1.39 7.38 -5.21
C SER A 47 -0.46 6.18 -5.16
N ILE A 48 -1.04 4.99 -5.09
CA ILE A 48 -0.33 3.72 -5.22
C ILE A 48 -0.55 3.19 -6.64
N LEU A 49 0.55 3.07 -7.39
CA LEU A 49 0.62 2.31 -8.63
C LEU A 49 1.01 0.87 -8.27
N TYR A 50 0.37 -0.12 -8.89
CA TYR A 50 0.55 -1.52 -8.56
C TYR A 50 0.50 -2.40 -9.81
N SER A 51 1.17 -3.54 -9.73
CA SER A 51 1.22 -4.53 -10.81
C SER A 51 -0.14 -5.21 -11.02
N THR A 52 -0.36 -5.84 -12.18
CA THR A 52 -1.60 -6.58 -12.45
C THR A 52 -1.81 -7.67 -11.39
N PRO A 53 -2.95 -7.69 -10.68
CA PRO A 53 -3.20 -8.63 -9.59
C PRO A 53 -3.62 -10.01 -10.12
N ASN A 54 -3.31 -11.08 -9.37
CA ASN A 54 -3.74 -12.44 -9.70
C ASN A 54 -5.09 -12.82 -9.06
N ALA A 55 -5.58 -11.99 -8.15
CA ALA A 55 -6.86 -12.15 -7.48
C ALA A 55 -7.62 -10.81 -7.40
N PRO A 56 -8.97 -10.84 -7.36
CA PRO A 56 -9.81 -9.64 -7.34
C PRO A 56 -9.86 -8.94 -5.97
N THR A 57 -9.17 -9.48 -4.97
CA THR A 57 -9.06 -8.91 -3.63
C THR A 57 -7.61 -8.92 -3.17
N GLY A 58 -7.31 -8.06 -2.22
CA GLY A 58 -5.99 -7.98 -1.62
C GLY A 58 -6.01 -7.27 -0.27
N THR A 59 -4.83 -7.13 0.31
CA THR A 59 -4.60 -6.47 1.59
C THR A 59 -3.60 -5.34 1.38
N LEU A 60 -4.01 -4.13 1.73
CA LEU A 60 -3.10 -2.99 1.90
C LEU A 60 -2.71 -2.91 3.38
N THR A 61 -1.43 -3.09 3.67
CA THR A 61 -0.85 -2.90 4.99
C THR A 61 -0.10 -1.57 5.02
N LEU A 62 -0.48 -0.69 5.94
CA LEU A 62 0.16 0.60 6.21
C LEU A 62 0.88 0.50 7.56
N PHE A 63 2.10 0.98 7.66
CA PHE A 63 2.92 0.79 8.86
C PHE A 63 3.99 1.87 9.03
N ASP A 64 4.53 1.97 10.25
CA ASP A 64 5.77 2.69 10.53
C ASP A 64 6.95 1.69 10.58
N ARG A 65 8.18 2.18 10.42
CA ARG A 65 9.39 1.36 10.59
C ARG A 65 10.20 1.84 11.78
N SER A 66 10.60 0.89 12.60
CA SER A 66 11.55 1.12 13.69
C SER A 66 12.90 1.61 13.14
N PRO A 67 13.38 2.81 13.52
CA PRO A 67 14.71 3.28 13.12
C PRO A 67 15.85 2.42 13.66
N LYS A 68 15.56 1.55 14.66
CA LYS A 68 16.55 0.72 15.32
C LYS A 68 16.91 -0.54 14.52
N ASP A 69 15.91 -1.17 13.90
CA ASP A 69 16.03 -2.50 13.30
C ASP A 69 15.15 -2.71 12.06
N ASP A 70 14.54 -1.65 11.52
CA ASP A 70 13.64 -1.67 10.37
C ASP A 70 12.38 -2.54 10.57
N SER A 71 12.12 -2.98 11.80
CA SER A 71 10.93 -3.78 12.10
C SER A 71 9.64 -2.99 11.86
N MET A 72 8.63 -3.70 11.35
CA MET A 72 7.30 -3.16 11.14
C MET A 72 6.64 -2.83 12.47
N MET A 73 6.17 -1.59 12.62
CA MET A 73 5.47 -1.08 13.80
C MET A 73 4.12 -0.46 13.42
N ASP A 74 3.18 -0.42 14.37
CA ASP A 74 1.89 0.27 14.24
C ASP A 74 1.12 -0.07 12.95
N ALA A 75 1.16 -1.34 12.55
CA ALA A 75 0.60 -1.78 11.29
C ALA A 75 -0.94 -1.79 11.30
N VAL A 76 -1.53 -1.30 10.20
CA VAL A 76 -2.97 -1.35 9.92
C VAL A 76 -3.16 -2.03 8.57
N SER A 77 -3.97 -3.08 8.54
CA SER A 77 -4.29 -3.82 7.32
C SER A 77 -5.75 -3.59 6.92
N VAL A 78 -5.97 -3.29 5.65
CA VAL A 78 -7.29 -3.03 5.06
C VAL A 78 -7.49 -3.95 3.86
N GLN A 79 -8.62 -4.64 3.82
CA GLN A 79 -9.01 -5.41 2.63
C GLN A 79 -9.46 -4.46 1.52
N ILE A 80 -8.97 -4.70 0.30
CA ILE A 80 -9.34 -3.90 -0.86
C ILE A 80 -9.77 -4.78 -2.03
N ILE A 81 -10.61 -4.22 -2.89
CA ILE A 81 -10.98 -4.82 -4.17
C ILE A 81 -9.95 -4.35 -5.22
N LEU A 82 -9.43 -5.31 -5.97
CA LEU A 82 -8.40 -5.11 -6.98
C LEU A 82 -8.98 -5.39 -8.35
N ASN A 83 -8.57 -4.58 -9.33
CA ASN A 83 -9.00 -4.82 -10.70
C ASN A 83 -8.02 -5.78 -11.37
N THR A 84 -8.39 -7.05 -11.46
CA THR A 84 -7.70 -8.01 -12.34
C THR A 84 -7.96 -7.54 -13.76
N GLY A 85 -6.93 -7.02 -14.44
CA GLY A 85 -7.06 -6.60 -15.84
C GLY A 85 -7.82 -7.67 -16.64
N SER A 86 -8.68 -7.25 -17.57
CA SER A 86 -9.45 -8.19 -18.39
C SER A 86 -8.47 -9.22 -18.99
N PRO A 87 -8.72 -10.54 -18.87
CA PRO A 87 -7.92 -11.52 -19.59
C PRO A 87 -8.02 -11.16 -21.07
N THR A 88 -6.91 -10.73 -21.66
CA THR A 88 -6.83 -10.52 -23.10
C THR A 88 -7.01 -11.88 -23.74
N THR A 89 -8.22 -12.14 -24.23
CA THR A 89 -8.49 -13.29 -25.10
C THR A 89 -7.50 -13.19 -26.28
N PRO A 90 -6.61 -14.19 -26.49
CA PRO A 90 -5.80 -14.22 -27.69
C PRO A 90 -6.74 -14.18 -28.91
N PRO A 91 -6.41 -13.44 -29.98
CA PRO A 91 -7.24 -13.47 -31.19
C PRO A 91 -7.33 -14.92 -31.66
N GLN A 92 -8.54 -15.47 -31.67
CA GLN A 92 -8.80 -16.73 -32.36
C GLN A 92 -8.64 -16.45 -33.85
N HIS A 93 -7.53 -16.91 -34.42
CA HIS A 93 -7.40 -17.02 -35.87
C HIS A 93 -8.23 -18.23 -36.32
N GLU A 94 -9.24 -17.96 -37.14
CA GLU A 94 -9.95 -18.95 -37.98
C GLU A 94 -9.04 -19.48 -39.10
#